data_AF-A0A928PJ89-F1
#
_entry.id   AF-A0A928PJ89-F1
#
_cell.length_a   1.000
_cell.length_b   1.000
_cell.length_c   1.000
_cell.angle_alpha   90.00
_cell.angle_beta   90.00
_cell.angle_gamma   90.00
#
_symmetry.space_group_name_H-M   'P 1'
#
loop_
_entity.id
_entity.type
_entity.pdbx_description
1 polymer ?
#
loop_
_entity_poly.entity_id
_entity_poly.type
_entity_poly.pdbx_seq_one_letter_code
_entity_poly.pdbx_strand_id
1 'polypeptide(L)'
;MKIKNLVALILAVLLTLSLSGCASSSVLAGVNDDGKFVYAVVRAAESNSTEENVAKEIRSAIKDNFDCAVTILKDSAVEDYDGNLEILVGNTSREASSKALQMLKNNRLNYNYDFIVAVIDDKICIQAVENDMLQLAGDWFVANFCGSMEDFKKLTKNYVFIYESDVGDVSNVKIGGAPVGAFSTTLPRKCSYLVGCVAEEYRNFLSEYGFNVALVEEKVDENPEYELLFGECEAQESKNVKVEGDNYVIKVVGKKVVIKGGSDLATNRAAKAFLDEIKNAFKNNAELNWADGYTVNGKYNSEEDNAFILTWNDEFNGSSVDYTKWGGYVNEVTKDPAASCLGGKIYTQNVTGDTNFKGNLERDMYYVSDGNLSIGTMLVNDTDFIKTRAGTFSTMIFRYGMLEVYQKVADTPANSSLWVNGGNFTDDSKLRFGREAVTRSAMTEIDLLENFGNPNAFASNVHRWWGETSATGKNSNYHNSMDGKAQYNANSDNPKRFEYTDRYGDMIHEDYHYYTFYWGPDFIKFAFDGKIYCDYQFTGEDSVSVHRSFGYFLTDCSMGDPAYGVTYNKDKHAAYLEHKLDFIRIYQIEEQNSQMITAWPEKQKNGTRKVVFPDNSIGTY
;
A
#
# COMPACT_ATOMS: atom_id res chain seq x y z
N MET A 1 1.30 -5.07 -23.79
CA MET A 1 0.19 -5.65 -24.58
C MET A 1 -0.05 -4.77 -25.81
N LYS A 2 0.14 -5.32 -27.02
CA LYS A 2 0.12 -4.55 -28.29
C LYS A 2 -1.32 -4.37 -28.79
N ILE A 3 -2.06 -3.42 -28.22
CA ILE A 3 -3.42 -3.01 -28.65
C ILE A 3 -3.35 -1.59 -29.25
N LYS A 4 -2.37 -1.32 -30.13
CA LYS A 4 -2.32 -0.01 -30.85
C LYS A 4 -2.72 -0.11 -32.32
N ASN A 5 -2.72 -1.31 -32.91
CA ASN A 5 -2.87 -1.45 -34.36
C ASN A 5 -4.14 -2.22 -34.81
N LEU A 6 -5.06 -2.56 -33.90
CA LEU A 6 -6.29 -3.30 -34.23
C LEU A 6 -7.59 -2.50 -34.04
N VAL A 7 -7.52 -1.30 -33.45
CA VAL A 7 -8.71 -0.55 -32.99
C VAL A 7 -9.47 0.15 -34.14
N ALA A 8 -8.85 0.33 -35.31
CA ALA A 8 -9.51 1.02 -36.43
C ALA A 8 -10.35 0.12 -37.37
N LEU A 9 -10.36 -1.22 -37.19
CA LEU A 9 -11.00 -2.14 -38.14
C LEU A 9 -12.04 -3.10 -37.53
N ILE A 10 -12.25 -3.09 -36.21
CA ILE A 10 -13.25 -3.93 -35.53
C ILE A 10 -14.08 -3.05 -34.59
N LEU A 11 -14.89 -2.16 -35.18
CA LEU A 11 -15.98 -1.44 -34.50
C LEU A 11 -17.30 -1.75 -35.22
N ALA A 12 -17.49 -3.04 -35.50
CA ALA A 12 -18.76 -3.59 -35.96
C ALA A 12 -19.19 -4.63 -34.91
N VAL A 13 -20.46 -4.57 -34.49
CA VAL A 13 -21.16 -5.41 -33.49
C VAL A 13 -21.03 -4.83 -32.06
N LEU A 14 -22.07 -4.47 -31.30
CA LEU A 14 -23.51 -4.70 -31.32
C LEU A 14 -24.19 -3.40 -30.79
N LEU A 15 -25.06 -2.74 -31.57
CA LEU A 15 -25.75 -1.52 -31.14
C LEU A 15 -26.98 -1.86 -30.28
N THR A 16 -26.93 -1.58 -28.97
CA THR A 16 -28.12 -1.46 -28.12
C THR A 16 -28.56 0.01 -28.07
N LEU A 17 -29.43 0.40 -29.00
CA LEU A 17 -30.15 1.68 -28.93
C LEU A 17 -31.29 1.56 -27.90
N SER A 18 -31.08 2.00 -26.66
CA SER A 18 -32.18 2.23 -25.72
C SER A 18 -32.86 3.57 -26.05
N LEU A 19 -33.76 3.56 -27.03
CA LEU A 19 -34.61 4.72 -27.34
C LEU A 19 -35.78 4.79 -26.36
N SER A 20 -35.65 5.58 -25.30
CA SER A 20 -36.77 6.01 -24.46
C SER A 20 -37.04 7.51 -24.65
N GLY A 21 -38.20 7.85 -25.22
CA GLY A 21 -38.77 9.20 -25.17
C GLY A 21 -39.11 9.81 -26.54
N CYS A 22 -40.40 9.86 -26.85
CA CYS A 22 -40.95 10.53 -28.03
C CYS A 22 -41.13 12.03 -27.74
N ALA A 23 -40.18 12.85 -28.16
CA ALA A 23 -40.31 14.29 -28.33
C ALA A 23 -39.62 14.67 -29.64
N SER A 24 -40.13 15.67 -30.37
CA SER A 24 -39.54 16.13 -31.63
C SER A 24 -38.06 16.51 -31.42
N SER A 25 -37.14 15.69 -31.91
CA SER A 25 -35.72 15.84 -31.70
C SER A 25 -35.17 17.01 -32.52
N SER A 26 -35.03 18.18 -31.90
CA SER A 26 -34.33 19.30 -32.52
C SER A 26 -32.84 18.97 -32.64
N VAL A 27 -32.29 19.18 -33.83
CA VAL A 27 -30.87 19.07 -34.15
C VAL A 27 -30.08 20.17 -33.42
N LEU A 28 -28.87 19.87 -32.95
CA LEU A 28 -28.01 20.87 -32.32
C LEU A 28 -27.46 21.86 -33.36
N ALA A 29 -27.41 23.15 -33.00
CA ALA A 29 -26.78 24.18 -33.84
C ALA A 29 -25.25 24.00 -33.84
N GLY A 30 -24.59 24.22 -34.99
CA GLY A 30 -23.14 24.00 -35.14
C GLY A 30 -22.31 25.28 -35.18
N VAL A 31 -22.58 26.17 -36.13
CA VAL A 31 -21.80 27.42 -36.32
C VAL A 31 -22.77 28.61 -36.36
N ASN A 32 -22.40 29.72 -35.71
CA ASN A 32 -23.18 30.95 -35.75
C ASN A 32 -22.81 31.83 -36.97
N ASP A 33 -23.58 32.90 -37.19
CA ASP A 33 -23.40 33.83 -38.32
C ASP A 33 -22.02 34.54 -38.31
N ASP A 34 -21.30 34.52 -37.19
CA ASP A 34 -19.95 35.08 -37.03
C ASP A 34 -18.82 34.09 -37.39
N GLY A 35 -19.13 32.88 -37.88
CA GLY A 35 -18.15 31.85 -38.21
C GLY A 35 -17.50 31.19 -36.99
N LYS A 36 -18.13 31.30 -35.81
CA LYS A 36 -17.70 30.62 -34.58
C LYS A 36 -18.55 29.39 -34.33
N PHE A 37 -17.89 28.33 -33.87
CA PHE A 37 -18.59 27.17 -33.34
C PHE A 37 -19.36 27.56 -32.07
N VAL A 38 -20.62 27.17 -31.98
CA VAL A 38 -21.48 27.63 -30.89
C VAL A 38 -21.18 26.95 -29.56
N TYR A 39 -20.57 25.76 -29.58
CA TYR A 39 -20.15 25.05 -28.37
C TYR A 39 -18.72 25.41 -27.98
N ALA A 40 -18.48 25.63 -26.69
CA ALA A 40 -17.13 25.64 -26.13
C ALA A 40 -16.72 24.22 -25.68
N VAL A 41 -15.47 23.81 -25.90
CA VAL A 41 -14.94 22.57 -25.33
C VAL A 41 -14.45 22.87 -23.91
N VAL A 42 -14.98 22.18 -22.91
CA VAL A 42 -14.73 22.44 -21.49
C VAL A 42 -14.15 21.20 -20.82
N ARG A 43 -13.12 21.42 -20.00
CA ARG A 43 -12.47 20.40 -19.16
C ARG A 43 -12.33 20.91 -17.72
N ALA A 44 -12.07 20.00 -16.79
CA ALA A 44 -11.79 20.35 -15.40
C ALA A 44 -10.56 21.27 -15.25
N ALA A 45 -10.58 22.12 -14.22
CA ALA A 45 -9.46 23.00 -13.90
C ALA A 45 -8.15 22.23 -13.64
N GLU A 46 -8.28 21.12 -12.90
CA GLU A 46 -7.23 20.17 -12.50
C GLU A 46 -7.22 18.92 -13.41
N SER A 47 -7.58 19.09 -14.69
CA SER A 47 -7.68 17.97 -15.61
C SER A 47 -6.34 17.26 -15.83
N ASN A 48 -6.38 15.95 -15.98
CA ASN A 48 -5.18 15.17 -16.31
C ASN A 48 -4.77 15.32 -17.79
N SER A 49 -3.62 14.72 -18.17
CA SER A 49 -3.08 14.83 -19.53
C SER A 49 -4.00 14.23 -20.61
N THR A 50 -4.75 13.17 -20.29
CA THR A 50 -5.72 12.54 -21.19
C THR A 50 -6.89 13.49 -21.46
N GLU A 51 -7.50 14.04 -20.42
CA GLU A 51 -8.59 15.02 -20.56
C GLU A 51 -8.16 16.23 -21.39
N GLU A 52 -6.93 16.72 -21.19
CA GLU A 52 -6.38 17.80 -22.01
C GLU A 52 -6.21 17.41 -23.47
N ASN A 53 -5.74 16.19 -23.76
CA ASN A 53 -5.50 15.72 -25.11
C ASN A 53 -6.83 15.54 -25.86
N VAL A 54 -7.80 14.86 -25.27
CA VAL A 54 -9.13 14.66 -25.84
C VAL A 54 -9.78 16.00 -26.18
N ALA A 55 -9.74 16.96 -25.25
CA ALA A 55 -10.30 18.29 -25.49
C ALA A 55 -9.59 19.03 -26.65
N LYS A 56 -8.26 18.92 -26.77
CA LYS A 56 -7.49 19.51 -27.88
C LYS A 56 -7.79 18.84 -29.21
N GLU A 57 -7.98 17.52 -29.23
CA GLU A 57 -8.29 16.75 -30.43
C GLU A 57 -9.68 17.07 -30.97
N ILE A 58 -10.69 17.08 -30.09
CA ILE A 58 -12.05 17.50 -30.46
C ILE A 58 -12.04 18.92 -31.02
N ARG A 59 -11.40 19.85 -30.30
CA ARG A 59 -11.28 21.25 -30.74
C ARG A 59 -10.63 21.36 -32.10
N SER A 60 -9.57 20.59 -32.36
CA SER A 60 -8.82 20.65 -33.62
C SER A 60 -9.60 20.03 -34.77
N ALA A 61 -10.24 18.88 -34.56
CA ALA A 61 -11.08 18.23 -35.56
C ALA A 61 -12.25 19.12 -36.00
N ILE A 62 -12.95 19.75 -35.04
CA ILE A 62 -14.04 20.69 -35.35
C ILE A 62 -13.51 21.91 -36.11
N LYS A 63 -12.42 22.52 -35.64
CA LYS A 63 -11.81 23.68 -36.30
C LYS A 63 -11.46 23.36 -37.76
N ASP A 64 -10.78 22.24 -37.98
CA ASP A 64 -10.20 21.92 -39.29
C ASP A 64 -11.27 21.44 -40.28
N ASN A 65 -12.27 20.66 -39.82
CA ASN A 65 -13.29 20.11 -40.70
C ASN A 65 -14.50 21.03 -40.89
N PHE A 66 -14.81 21.93 -39.95
CA PHE A 66 -15.96 22.84 -40.05
C PHE A 66 -15.55 24.26 -40.49
N ASP A 67 -14.25 24.52 -40.62
CA ASP A 67 -13.66 25.82 -40.98
C ASP A 67 -14.19 26.96 -40.09
N CYS A 68 -14.10 26.77 -38.77
CA CYS A 68 -14.64 27.69 -37.79
C CYS A 68 -13.71 27.87 -36.57
N ALA A 69 -13.91 28.95 -35.81
CA ALA A 69 -13.20 29.13 -34.55
C ALA A 69 -13.87 28.36 -33.41
N VAL A 70 -13.09 27.60 -32.64
CA VAL A 70 -13.57 26.79 -31.50
C VAL A 70 -12.85 27.21 -30.22
N THR A 71 -13.62 27.49 -29.18
CA THR A 71 -13.11 27.89 -27.85
C THR A 71 -12.86 26.66 -27.00
N ILE A 72 -11.73 26.64 -26.26
CA ILE A 72 -11.44 25.63 -25.24
C ILE A 72 -11.25 26.33 -23.89
N LEU A 73 -11.92 25.85 -22.85
CA LEU A 73 -11.99 26.50 -21.54
C LEU A 73 -11.77 25.50 -20.42
N LYS A 74 -11.25 26.01 -19.29
CA LYS A 74 -11.36 25.32 -18.00
C LYS A 74 -12.71 25.68 -17.39
N ASP A 75 -13.36 24.72 -16.75
CA ASP A 75 -14.65 24.93 -16.09
C ASP A 75 -14.60 25.99 -14.97
N SER A 76 -13.47 26.15 -14.29
CA SER A 76 -13.23 27.23 -13.31
C SER A 76 -13.12 28.64 -13.92
N ALA A 77 -12.94 28.73 -15.24
CA ALA A 77 -12.81 30.01 -15.94
C ALA A 77 -14.14 30.57 -16.45
N VAL A 78 -15.25 29.83 -16.29
CA VAL A 78 -16.56 30.15 -16.86
C VAL A 78 -17.68 29.76 -15.92
N GLU A 79 -18.57 30.70 -15.61
CA GLU A 79 -19.78 30.42 -14.84
C GLU A 79 -20.72 29.46 -15.58
N ASP A 80 -21.30 28.50 -14.85
CA ASP A 80 -22.35 27.63 -15.37
C ASP A 80 -23.71 28.33 -15.28
N TYR A 81 -24.45 28.37 -16.38
CA TYR A 81 -25.82 28.88 -16.44
C TYR A 81 -26.64 28.17 -17.51
N ASP A 82 -27.96 28.23 -17.37
CA ASP A 82 -28.90 27.63 -18.33
C ASP A 82 -28.75 28.25 -19.72
N GLY A 83 -28.47 27.41 -20.72
CA GLY A 83 -28.22 27.84 -22.10
C GLY A 83 -26.75 27.86 -22.52
N ASN A 84 -25.81 27.56 -21.62
CA ASN A 84 -24.42 27.27 -21.99
C ASN A 84 -24.35 26.06 -22.94
N LEU A 85 -23.84 26.28 -24.15
CA LEU A 85 -23.54 25.22 -25.11
C LEU A 85 -22.08 24.78 -24.91
N GLU A 86 -21.89 23.62 -24.29
CA GLU A 86 -20.57 23.10 -23.92
C GLU A 86 -20.39 21.65 -24.38
N ILE A 87 -19.20 21.30 -24.85
CA ILE A 87 -18.72 19.92 -24.98
C ILE A 87 -17.85 19.65 -23.75
N LEU A 88 -18.40 18.91 -22.80
CA LEU A 88 -17.78 18.57 -21.53
C LEU A 88 -16.93 17.30 -21.69
N VAL A 89 -15.64 17.42 -21.43
CA VAL A 89 -14.69 16.31 -21.48
C VAL A 89 -14.29 15.92 -20.06
N GLY A 90 -14.59 14.68 -19.68
CA GLY A 90 -14.23 14.16 -18.36
C GLY A 90 -15.01 14.84 -17.22
N ASN A 91 -14.44 14.76 -16.02
CA ASN A 91 -15.13 15.12 -14.77
C ASN A 91 -15.09 16.63 -14.52
N THR A 92 -15.88 17.37 -15.30
CA THR A 92 -16.09 18.80 -15.07
C THR A 92 -16.98 19.05 -13.84
N SER A 93 -16.93 20.27 -13.31
CA SER A 93 -17.81 20.77 -12.26
C SER A 93 -19.29 20.90 -12.67
N ARG A 94 -19.64 20.61 -13.93
CA ARG A 94 -21.02 20.69 -14.43
C ARG A 94 -21.85 19.50 -13.96
N GLU A 95 -23.11 19.77 -13.58
CA GLU A 95 -24.06 18.72 -13.20
C GLU A 95 -24.29 17.70 -14.34
N ALA A 96 -24.29 18.17 -15.59
CA ALA A 96 -24.43 17.33 -16.79
C ALA A 96 -23.31 16.27 -16.90
N SER A 97 -22.05 16.61 -16.61
CA SER A 97 -20.95 15.63 -16.55
C SER A 97 -21.22 14.55 -15.50
N SER A 98 -21.67 14.96 -14.31
CA SER A 98 -21.99 14.02 -13.22
C SER A 98 -23.19 13.11 -13.57
N LYS A 99 -24.23 13.65 -14.22
CA LYS A 99 -25.37 12.87 -14.73
C LYS A 99 -24.94 11.85 -15.77
N ALA A 100 -24.10 12.23 -16.73
CA ALA A 100 -23.58 11.31 -17.75
C ALA A 100 -22.80 10.16 -17.11
N LEU A 101 -21.91 10.46 -16.15
CA LEU A 101 -21.20 9.42 -15.41
C LEU A 101 -22.15 8.52 -14.61
N GLN A 102 -23.20 9.05 -13.99
CA GLN A 102 -24.22 8.23 -13.31
C GLN A 102 -25.01 7.34 -14.28
N MET A 103 -25.34 7.83 -15.48
CA MET A 103 -25.98 7.02 -16.53
C MET A 103 -25.09 5.85 -16.95
N LEU A 104 -23.78 6.08 -17.12
CA LEU A 104 -22.80 5.03 -17.39
C LEU A 104 -22.77 3.98 -16.27
N LYS A 105 -22.70 4.42 -15.00
CA LYS A 105 -22.67 3.54 -13.82
C LYS A 105 -23.95 2.71 -13.65
N ASN A 106 -25.10 3.29 -14.01
CA ASN A 106 -26.39 2.61 -13.91
C ASN A 106 -26.66 1.64 -15.06
N ASN A 107 -25.87 1.70 -16.14
CA ASN A 107 -26.05 0.83 -17.30
C ASN A 107 -25.72 -0.64 -16.96
N ARG A 108 -24.58 -0.87 -16.30
CA ARG A 108 -24.16 -2.20 -15.81
C ARG A 108 -23.14 -2.06 -14.68
N LEU A 109 -22.99 -3.08 -13.84
CA LEU A 109 -22.06 -3.04 -12.69
C LEU A 109 -20.58 -3.01 -13.09
N ASN A 110 -20.23 -3.61 -14.23
CA ASN A 110 -18.86 -3.68 -14.74
C ASN A 110 -18.55 -2.58 -15.77
N TYR A 111 -18.83 -1.33 -15.40
CA TYR A 111 -18.76 -0.18 -16.30
C TYR A 111 -17.36 0.46 -16.44
N ASN A 112 -16.32 0.02 -15.72
CA ASN A 112 -15.04 0.78 -15.68
C ASN A 112 -14.39 0.91 -17.06
N TYR A 113 -14.57 -0.09 -17.91
CA TYR A 113 -14.08 -0.09 -19.28
C TYR A 113 -15.11 0.39 -20.31
N ASP A 114 -16.14 1.11 -19.87
CA ASP A 114 -17.16 1.68 -20.74
C ASP A 114 -16.95 3.17 -20.91
N PHE A 115 -17.62 3.74 -21.91
CA PHE A 115 -17.73 5.18 -22.05
C PHE A 115 -19.13 5.61 -22.49
N ILE A 116 -19.45 6.88 -22.28
CA ILE A 116 -20.70 7.50 -22.69
C ILE A 116 -20.44 8.79 -23.46
N VAL A 117 -21.21 8.98 -24.53
CA VAL A 117 -21.42 10.26 -25.21
C VAL A 117 -22.91 10.58 -25.13
N ALA A 118 -23.27 11.62 -24.39
CA ALA A 118 -24.66 11.98 -24.16
C ALA A 118 -24.90 13.48 -24.31
N VAL A 119 -26.10 13.87 -24.73
CA VAL A 119 -26.56 15.26 -24.69
C VAL A 119 -27.51 15.41 -23.51
N ILE A 120 -27.10 16.21 -22.53
CA ILE A 120 -27.81 16.44 -21.26
C ILE A 120 -27.90 17.94 -21.05
N ASP A 121 -29.10 18.47 -20.90
CA ASP A 121 -29.35 19.90 -20.67
C ASP A 121 -28.67 20.80 -21.74
N ASP A 122 -28.78 20.39 -23.01
CA ASP A 122 -28.13 21.02 -24.18
C ASP A 122 -26.57 21.01 -24.17
N LYS A 123 -25.94 20.28 -23.24
CA LYS A 123 -24.49 20.07 -23.18
C LYS A 123 -24.11 18.67 -23.69
N ILE A 124 -23.05 18.56 -24.47
CA ILE A 124 -22.51 17.29 -24.96
C ILE A 124 -21.51 16.78 -23.94
N CYS A 125 -21.78 15.64 -23.30
CA CYS A 125 -20.94 15.04 -22.27
C CYS A 125 -20.18 13.84 -22.86
N ILE A 126 -18.85 13.85 -22.75
CA ILE A 126 -17.96 12.75 -23.12
C ILE A 126 -17.28 12.27 -21.83
N GLN A 127 -17.62 11.05 -21.42
CA GLN A 127 -17.38 10.57 -20.06
C GLN A 127 -16.97 9.10 -20.03
N ALA A 128 -16.04 8.78 -19.15
CA ALA A 128 -15.57 7.44 -18.85
C ALA A 128 -14.91 7.44 -17.46
N VAL A 129 -14.75 6.26 -16.86
CA VAL A 129 -14.03 6.14 -15.57
C VAL A 129 -12.52 6.03 -15.79
N GLU A 130 -12.10 5.18 -16.71
CA GLU A 130 -10.70 4.99 -17.05
C GLU A 130 -10.23 5.99 -18.09
N ASN A 131 -9.01 6.50 -17.93
CA ASN A 131 -8.42 7.47 -18.86
C ASN A 131 -8.31 6.92 -20.29
N ASP A 132 -7.92 5.65 -20.44
CA ASP A 132 -7.84 5.02 -21.75
C ASP A 132 -9.21 4.95 -22.44
N MET A 133 -10.28 4.75 -21.67
CA MET A 133 -11.65 4.77 -22.19
C MET A 133 -12.14 6.17 -22.51
N LEU A 134 -11.71 7.19 -21.75
CA LEU A 134 -12.02 8.58 -22.08
C LEU A 134 -11.33 8.98 -23.39
N GLN A 135 -10.09 8.55 -23.62
CA GLN A 135 -9.42 8.76 -24.90
C GLN A 135 -10.18 8.08 -26.04
N LEU A 136 -10.59 6.82 -25.86
CA LEU A 136 -11.38 6.11 -26.86
C LEU A 136 -12.72 6.81 -27.14
N ALA A 137 -13.38 7.35 -26.11
CA ALA A 137 -14.61 8.12 -26.24
C ALA A 137 -14.40 9.39 -27.09
N GLY A 138 -13.29 10.09 -26.85
CA GLY A 138 -12.85 11.26 -27.62
C GLY A 138 -12.61 10.93 -29.09
N ASP A 139 -11.80 9.90 -29.35
CA ASP A 139 -11.48 9.42 -30.70
C ASP A 139 -12.76 9.03 -31.46
N TRP A 140 -13.65 8.29 -30.77
CA TRP A 140 -14.92 7.87 -31.33
C TRP A 140 -15.83 9.07 -31.62
N PHE A 141 -15.92 10.04 -30.72
CA PHE A 141 -16.70 11.26 -30.93
C PHE A 141 -16.19 12.04 -32.15
N VAL A 142 -14.87 12.23 -32.26
CA VAL A 142 -14.24 12.89 -33.40
C VAL A 142 -14.57 12.18 -34.71
N ALA A 143 -14.44 10.85 -34.75
CA ALA A 143 -14.70 10.05 -35.94
C ALA A 143 -16.18 10.09 -36.38
N ASN A 144 -17.12 10.19 -35.44
CA ASN A 144 -18.55 10.09 -35.74
C ASN A 144 -19.27 11.44 -35.91
N PHE A 145 -18.77 12.51 -35.29
CA PHE A 145 -19.47 13.80 -35.25
C PHE A 145 -18.62 14.99 -35.71
N CYS A 146 -17.30 14.88 -35.73
CA CYS A 146 -16.43 16.01 -36.09
C CYS A 146 -15.92 15.94 -37.54
N GLY A 147 -16.36 14.97 -38.35
CA GLY A 147 -15.94 14.83 -39.76
C GLY A 147 -16.55 15.87 -40.70
N SER A 148 -17.78 16.30 -40.43
CA SER A 148 -18.48 17.35 -41.17
C SER A 148 -19.63 17.95 -40.35
N MET A 149 -20.14 19.10 -40.78
CA MET A 149 -21.32 19.70 -40.15
C MET A 149 -22.57 18.80 -40.24
N GLU A 150 -22.69 18.02 -41.32
CA GLU A 150 -23.78 17.04 -41.47
C GLU A 150 -23.65 15.87 -40.49
N ASP A 151 -22.42 15.48 -40.15
CA ASP A 151 -22.17 14.50 -39.09
C ASP A 151 -22.52 15.06 -37.72
N PHE A 152 -22.12 16.30 -37.43
CA PHE A 152 -22.45 16.96 -36.16
C PHE A 152 -23.96 17.08 -35.94
N LYS A 153 -24.72 17.37 -37.00
CA LYS A 153 -26.19 17.45 -36.99
C LYS A 153 -26.88 16.12 -36.64
N LYS A 154 -26.16 15.00 -36.57
CA LYS A 154 -26.70 13.72 -36.06
C LYS A 154 -26.90 13.75 -34.55
N LEU A 155 -26.26 14.66 -33.82
CA LEU A 155 -26.51 14.88 -32.40
C LEU A 155 -27.86 15.58 -32.21
N THR A 156 -28.73 14.95 -31.42
CA THR A 156 -30.02 15.49 -31.01
C THR A 156 -30.02 15.78 -29.51
N LYS A 157 -30.96 16.61 -29.04
CA LYS A 157 -31.08 16.96 -27.61
C LYS A 157 -31.22 15.77 -26.64
N ASN A 158 -31.62 14.59 -27.14
CA ASN A 158 -31.81 13.36 -26.38
C ASN A 158 -30.81 12.27 -26.78
N TYR A 159 -29.72 12.64 -27.46
CA TYR A 159 -28.72 11.70 -27.91
C TYR A 159 -28.02 11.04 -26.71
N VAL A 160 -27.99 9.71 -26.68
CA VAL A 160 -27.24 8.94 -25.70
C VAL A 160 -26.61 7.75 -26.43
N PHE A 161 -25.30 7.62 -26.30
CA PHE A 161 -24.54 6.46 -26.74
C PHE A 161 -23.69 5.97 -25.58
N ILE A 162 -23.85 4.70 -25.23
CA ILE A 162 -23.00 4.01 -24.27
C ILE A 162 -22.27 2.91 -25.04
N TYR A 163 -20.94 2.95 -24.97
CA TYR A 163 -20.10 1.87 -25.43
C TYR A 163 -19.90 0.89 -24.28
N GLU A 164 -20.30 -0.36 -24.48
CA GLU A 164 -20.04 -1.46 -23.57
C GLU A 164 -18.82 -2.24 -24.05
N SER A 165 -17.76 -2.27 -23.25
CA SER A 165 -16.58 -3.09 -23.55
C SER A 165 -16.89 -4.59 -23.49
N ASP A 166 -16.26 -5.33 -24.40
CA ASP A 166 -16.28 -6.80 -24.44
C ASP A 166 -15.25 -7.39 -23.48
N VAL A 167 -15.48 -7.16 -22.18
CA VAL A 167 -14.67 -7.72 -21.07
C VAL A 167 -15.05 -9.18 -20.74
N GLY A 168 -15.75 -9.85 -21.66
CA GLY A 168 -16.32 -11.17 -21.48
C GLY A 168 -17.71 -11.16 -20.83
N ASP A 169 -18.56 -12.12 -21.21
CA ASP A 169 -19.85 -12.33 -20.56
C ASP A 169 -19.66 -12.90 -19.15
N VAL A 170 -19.89 -12.05 -18.16
CA VAL A 170 -19.82 -12.36 -16.72
C VAL A 170 -21.18 -12.25 -16.04
N SER A 171 -22.27 -12.22 -16.82
CA SER A 171 -23.64 -11.99 -16.33
C SER A 171 -24.15 -13.06 -15.37
N ASN A 172 -23.58 -14.27 -15.42
CA ASN A 172 -23.94 -15.39 -14.54
C ASN A 172 -23.03 -15.50 -13.31
N VAL A 173 -21.99 -14.69 -13.20
CA VAL A 173 -21.05 -14.76 -12.08
C VAL A 173 -21.65 -14.06 -10.85
N LYS A 174 -22.19 -14.88 -9.94
CA LYS A 174 -22.95 -14.46 -8.77
C LYS A 174 -22.53 -15.24 -7.53
N ILE A 175 -22.76 -14.67 -6.35
CA ILE A 175 -22.67 -15.33 -5.05
C ILE A 175 -24.08 -15.31 -4.44
N GLY A 176 -24.69 -16.49 -4.31
CA GLY A 176 -26.03 -16.61 -3.70
C GLY A 176 -27.10 -15.74 -4.39
N GLY A 177 -27.06 -15.65 -5.72
CA GLY A 177 -27.97 -14.84 -6.54
C GLY A 177 -27.56 -13.38 -6.73
N ALA A 178 -26.62 -12.84 -5.95
CA ALA A 178 -26.15 -11.46 -6.08
C ALA A 178 -24.93 -11.37 -7.01
N PRO A 179 -24.86 -10.40 -7.96
CA PRO A 179 -23.68 -10.19 -8.80
C PRO A 179 -22.43 -9.95 -7.95
N VAL A 180 -21.28 -10.51 -8.35
CA VAL A 180 -20.01 -10.31 -7.63
C VAL A 180 -19.64 -8.83 -7.46
N GLY A 181 -19.93 -7.99 -8.46
CA GLY A 181 -19.68 -6.55 -8.40
C GLY A 181 -20.58 -5.77 -7.42
N ALA A 182 -21.58 -6.42 -6.81
CA ALA A 182 -22.43 -5.77 -5.79
C ALA A 182 -21.80 -5.83 -4.39
N PHE A 183 -20.82 -6.70 -4.16
CA PHE A 183 -20.19 -6.87 -2.86
C PHE A 183 -19.11 -5.82 -2.62
N SER A 184 -19.14 -5.15 -1.47
CA SER A 184 -17.98 -4.41 -0.97
C SER A 184 -16.95 -5.36 -0.36
N THR A 185 -15.67 -5.01 -0.43
CA THR A 185 -14.60 -5.78 0.23
C THR A 185 -14.14 -5.05 1.48
N THR A 186 -14.30 -5.67 2.64
CA THR A 186 -14.02 -5.07 3.95
C THR A 186 -12.88 -5.80 4.65
N LEU A 187 -11.90 -5.01 5.10
CA LEU A 187 -10.80 -5.45 5.97
C LEU A 187 -10.98 -4.87 7.39
N PRO A 188 -10.55 -5.58 8.44
CA PRO A 188 -10.43 -5.04 9.78
C PRO A 188 -9.60 -3.76 9.77
N ARG A 189 -9.91 -2.84 10.69
CA ARG A 189 -9.16 -1.58 10.86
C ARG A 189 -7.66 -1.79 10.99
N LYS A 190 -7.25 -2.87 11.67
CA LYS A 190 -5.87 -3.30 11.84
C LYS A 190 -5.73 -4.70 11.26
N CYS A 191 -4.95 -4.84 10.22
CA CYS A 191 -4.91 -6.06 9.42
C CYS A 191 -3.48 -6.46 9.11
N SER A 192 -3.17 -7.76 9.20
CA SER A 192 -1.93 -8.31 8.66
C SER A 192 -1.88 -8.14 7.14
N TYR A 193 -0.70 -7.91 6.59
CA TYR A 193 -0.48 -7.90 5.14
C TYR A 193 -0.82 -9.24 4.49
N LEU A 194 -0.70 -10.36 5.21
CA LEU A 194 -1.10 -11.68 4.70
C LEU A 194 -2.56 -11.70 4.26
N VAL A 195 -3.44 -10.95 4.92
CA VAL A 195 -4.87 -10.90 4.57
C VAL A 195 -5.12 -9.79 3.55
N GLY A 196 -4.55 -8.61 3.78
CA GLY A 196 -4.73 -7.45 2.92
C GLY A 196 -4.28 -7.68 1.48
N CYS A 197 -3.18 -8.41 1.27
CA CYS A 197 -2.65 -8.67 -0.08
C CYS A 197 -3.61 -9.49 -0.94
N VAL A 198 -4.31 -10.48 -0.37
CA VAL A 198 -5.24 -11.33 -1.13
C VAL A 198 -6.56 -10.60 -1.41
N ALA A 199 -7.01 -9.75 -0.48
CA ALA A 199 -8.17 -8.88 -0.72
C ALA A 199 -7.89 -7.88 -1.88
N GLU A 200 -6.66 -7.37 -1.95
CA GLU A 200 -6.20 -6.56 -3.08
C GLU A 200 -6.07 -7.37 -4.38
N GLU A 201 -5.56 -8.60 -4.34
CA GLU A 201 -5.56 -9.51 -5.50
C GLU A 201 -6.97 -9.78 -6.02
N TYR A 202 -7.96 -10.00 -5.15
CA TYR A 202 -9.36 -10.14 -5.53
C TYR A 202 -9.90 -8.89 -6.22
N ARG A 203 -9.64 -7.70 -5.66
CA ARG A 203 -10.05 -6.43 -6.27
C ARG A 203 -9.42 -6.25 -7.65
N ASN A 204 -8.11 -6.49 -7.76
CA ASN A 204 -7.38 -6.36 -9.01
C ASN A 204 -7.90 -7.34 -10.06
N PHE A 205 -8.17 -8.59 -9.66
CA PHE A 205 -8.80 -9.58 -10.52
C PHE A 205 -10.17 -9.12 -11.04
N LEU A 206 -11.04 -8.58 -10.18
CA LEU A 206 -12.34 -8.05 -10.62
C LEU A 206 -12.22 -6.84 -11.55
N SER A 207 -11.19 -6.00 -11.36
CA SER A 207 -10.95 -4.84 -12.22
C SER A 207 -10.63 -5.24 -13.66
N GLU A 208 -10.00 -6.40 -13.90
CA GLU A 208 -9.75 -6.95 -15.24
C GLU A 208 -11.06 -7.21 -16.01
N TYR A 209 -12.17 -7.40 -15.30
CA TYR A 209 -13.50 -7.61 -15.87
C TYR A 209 -14.39 -6.36 -15.83
N GLY A 210 -13.80 -5.18 -15.57
CA GLY A 210 -14.49 -3.89 -15.58
C GLY A 210 -15.28 -3.56 -14.30
N PHE A 211 -15.17 -4.36 -13.24
CA PHE A 211 -15.81 -4.05 -11.97
C PHE A 211 -15.00 -3.04 -11.14
N ASN A 212 -15.71 -2.13 -10.48
CA ASN A 212 -15.14 -1.18 -9.53
C ASN A 212 -15.55 -1.53 -8.10
N VAL A 213 -14.84 -2.47 -7.49
CA VAL A 213 -15.12 -2.87 -6.10
C VAL A 213 -14.21 -2.10 -5.15
N ALA A 214 -14.81 -1.43 -4.17
CA ALA A 214 -14.06 -0.73 -3.14
C ALA A 214 -13.42 -1.75 -2.17
N LEU A 215 -12.14 -1.53 -1.85
CA LEU A 215 -11.48 -2.14 -0.70
C LEU A 215 -11.54 -1.14 0.45
N VAL A 216 -12.45 -1.37 1.39
CA VAL A 216 -12.72 -0.46 2.50
C VAL A 216 -12.12 -1.01 3.78
N GLU A 217 -11.58 -0.08 4.57
CA GLU A 217 -11.39 -0.35 5.99
C GLU A 217 -12.76 -0.39 6.66
N GLU A 218 -12.95 -1.33 7.56
CA GLU A 218 -14.22 -1.52 8.24
C GLU A 218 -14.70 -0.23 8.92
N LYS A 219 -15.98 0.07 8.68
CA LYS A 219 -16.65 1.20 9.29
C LYS A 219 -17.82 0.77 10.15
N VAL A 220 -17.71 1.05 11.45
CA VAL A 220 -18.74 0.68 12.44
C VAL A 220 -20.13 1.24 12.08
N ASP A 221 -20.18 2.37 11.37
CA ASP A 221 -21.44 3.04 11.00
C ASP A 221 -21.97 2.67 9.61
N GLU A 222 -21.18 1.98 8.79
CA GLU A 222 -21.64 1.49 7.47
C GLU A 222 -21.98 0.00 7.59
N ASN A 223 -23.16 -0.38 7.11
CA ASN A 223 -23.58 -1.77 7.08
C ASN A 223 -24.05 -2.13 5.67
N PRO A 224 -23.11 -2.37 4.74
CA PRO A 224 -23.45 -2.75 3.38
C PRO A 224 -24.30 -4.01 3.36
N GLU A 225 -25.27 -4.05 2.44
CA GLU A 225 -26.14 -5.22 2.30
C GLU A 225 -25.35 -6.44 1.81
N TYR A 226 -24.46 -6.26 0.83
CA TYR A 226 -23.57 -7.28 0.28
C TYR A 226 -22.13 -6.93 0.61
N GLU A 227 -21.47 -7.78 1.39
CA GLU A 227 -20.15 -7.49 1.94
C GLU A 227 -19.31 -8.76 2.05
N LEU A 228 -18.03 -8.67 1.67
CA LEU A 228 -17.01 -9.67 1.95
C LEU A 228 -16.19 -9.20 3.15
N LEU A 229 -16.22 -9.99 4.23
CA LEU A 229 -15.57 -9.70 5.49
C LEU A 229 -14.31 -10.58 5.61
N PHE A 230 -13.14 -9.99 5.37
CA PHE A 230 -11.86 -10.71 5.40
C PHE A 230 -11.18 -10.60 6.77
N GLY A 231 -11.18 -11.67 7.56
CA GLY A 231 -10.54 -11.71 8.88
C GLY A 231 -11.46 -11.30 10.04
N GLU A 232 -10.86 -10.80 11.12
CA GLU A 232 -11.53 -10.43 12.38
C GLU A 232 -12.18 -9.04 12.27
N CYS A 233 -13.28 -8.95 11.51
CA CYS A 233 -14.09 -7.73 11.42
C CYS A 233 -15.03 -7.57 12.64
N GLU A 234 -15.29 -6.33 13.02
CA GLU A 234 -16.22 -5.88 14.05
C GLU A 234 -17.70 -6.12 13.72
N ALA A 235 -18.04 -6.32 12.45
CA ALA A 235 -19.37 -6.70 11.98
C ALA A 235 -19.86 -7.96 12.73
N GLN A 236 -21.12 -7.95 13.15
CA GLN A 236 -21.69 -9.02 13.98
C GLN A 236 -21.63 -10.39 13.29
N GLU A 237 -21.76 -10.41 11.96
CA GLU A 237 -21.63 -11.60 11.13
C GLU A 237 -20.25 -12.25 11.28
N SER A 238 -19.17 -11.45 11.28
CA SER A 238 -17.81 -11.96 11.49
C SER A 238 -17.55 -12.33 12.96
N LYS A 239 -17.99 -11.51 13.92
CA LYS A 239 -17.83 -11.78 15.37
C LYS A 239 -18.43 -13.11 15.81
N ASN A 240 -19.57 -13.49 15.22
CA ASN A 240 -20.30 -14.73 15.51
C ASN A 240 -19.61 -15.98 14.94
N VAL A 241 -18.65 -15.82 14.03
CA VAL A 241 -17.87 -16.91 13.46
C VAL A 241 -16.58 -17.03 14.26
N LYS A 242 -16.39 -18.17 14.93
CA LYS A 242 -15.18 -18.48 15.71
C LYS A 242 -14.40 -19.58 15.03
N VAL A 243 -13.10 -19.37 14.90
CA VAL A 243 -12.15 -20.29 14.28
C VAL A 243 -10.87 -20.25 15.08
N GLU A 244 -10.21 -21.39 15.26
CA GLU A 244 -9.01 -21.50 16.08
C GLU A 244 -7.88 -22.22 15.35
N GLY A 245 -6.64 -21.83 15.66
CA GLY A 245 -5.42 -22.42 15.12
C GLY A 245 -5.34 -22.31 13.60
N ASP A 246 -4.90 -23.39 12.96
CA ASP A 246 -4.72 -23.44 11.51
C ASP A 246 -6.03 -23.61 10.72
N ASN A 247 -7.18 -23.71 11.40
CA ASN A 247 -8.45 -23.89 10.71
C ASN A 247 -8.90 -22.58 10.06
N TYR A 248 -9.66 -22.69 8.98
CA TYR A 248 -10.35 -21.56 8.37
C TYR A 248 -11.77 -21.90 7.95
N VAL A 249 -12.57 -20.85 7.74
CA VAL A 249 -13.94 -20.92 7.26
C VAL A 249 -14.23 -19.83 6.23
N ILE A 250 -14.99 -20.20 5.20
CA ILE A 250 -15.71 -19.28 4.32
C ILE A 250 -17.19 -19.53 4.56
N LYS A 251 -17.92 -18.55 5.07
CA LYS A 251 -19.31 -18.72 5.49
C LYS A 251 -20.19 -17.58 5.01
N VAL A 252 -21.32 -17.92 4.40
CA VAL A 252 -22.38 -16.96 4.12
C VAL A 252 -23.23 -16.77 5.38
N VAL A 253 -23.35 -15.51 5.81
CA VAL A 253 -24.20 -15.09 6.93
C VAL A 253 -25.12 -13.99 6.42
N GLY A 254 -26.38 -14.33 6.20
CA GLY A 254 -27.33 -13.47 5.49
C GLY A 254 -26.86 -13.21 4.06
N LYS A 255 -26.52 -11.96 3.77
CA LYS A 255 -26.03 -11.50 2.45
C LYS A 255 -24.52 -11.18 2.43
N LYS A 256 -23.83 -11.51 3.52
CA LYS A 256 -22.39 -11.29 3.69
C LYS A 256 -21.61 -12.59 3.63
N VAL A 257 -20.37 -12.53 3.18
CA VAL A 257 -19.45 -13.67 3.18
C VAL A 257 -18.31 -13.40 4.17
N VAL A 258 -18.23 -14.21 5.22
CA VAL A 258 -17.16 -14.18 6.22
C VAL A 258 -16.03 -15.11 5.77
N ILE A 259 -14.83 -14.57 5.60
CA ILE A 259 -13.63 -15.28 5.14
C ILE A 259 -12.59 -15.15 6.25
N LYS A 260 -12.41 -16.20 7.05
CA LYS A 260 -11.77 -16.08 8.36
C LYS A 260 -10.98 -17.32 8.77
N GLY A 261 -9.81 -17.14 9.37
CA GLY A 261 -9.00 -18.19 9.96
C GLY A 261 -8.78 -18.01 11.47
N GLY A 262 -8.27 -19.05 12.12
CA GLY A 262 -7.81 -18.96 13.51
C GLY A 262 -6.42 -18.33 13.68
N SER A 263 -5.76 -17.98 12.57
CA SER A 263 -4.49 -17.26 12.48
C SER A 263 -4.45 -16.45 11.17
N ASP A 264 -3.49 -15.52 11.03
CA ASP A 264 -3.30 -14.76 9.79
C ASP A 264 -2.95 -15.66 8.59
N LEU A 265 -2.18 -16.73 8.82
CA LEU A 265 -1.88 -17.75 7.80
C LEU A 265 -3.12 -18.52 7.35
N ALA A 266 -3.96 -18.93 8.30
CA ALA A 266 -5.23 -19.59 8.00
C ALA A 266 -6.21 -18.64 7.28
N THR A 267 -6.22 -17.36 7.65
CA THR A 267 -7.04 -16.34 6.99
C THR A 267 -6.55 -16.06 5.57
N ASN A 268 -5.24 -15.95 5.34
CA ASN A 268 -4.65 -15.86 4.01
C ASN A 268 -5.08 -17.06 3.14
N ARG A 269 -5.02 -18.27 3.70
CA ARG A 269 -5.44 -19.48 2.97
C ARG A 269 -6.93 -19.48 2.63
N ALA A 270 -7.78 -19.02 3.54
CA ALA A 270 -9.21 -18.84 3.32
C ALA A 270 -9.49 -17.84 2.19
N ALA A 271 -8.79 -16.71 2.21
CA ALA A 271 -8.88 -15.67 1.20
C ALA A 271 -8.46 -16.20 -0.18
N LYS A 272 -7.37 -16.99 -0.25
CA LYS A 272 -6.92 -17.65 -1.49
C LYS A 272 -7.95 -18.66 -1.98
N ALA A 273 -8.49 -19.51 -1.10
CA ALA A 273 -9.55 -20.45 -1.45
C ALA A 273 -10.79 -19.74 -2.02
N PHE A 274 -11.21 -18.65 -1.39
CA PHE A 274 -12.31 -17.82 -1.89
C PHE A 274 -11.99 -17.25 -3.27
N LEU A 275 -10.80 -16.67 -3.46
CA LEU A 275 -10.38 -16.12 -4.75
C LEU A 275 -10.34 -17.18 -5.85
N ASP A 276 -9.90 -18.40 -5.54
CA ASP A 276 -9.89 -19.52 -6.49
C ASP A 276 -11.31 -19.92 -6.93
N GLU A 277 -12.27 -19.96 -6.01
CA GLU A 277 -13.69 -20.19 -6.32
C GLU A 277 -14.25 -19.08 -7.23
N ILE A 278 -13.90 -17.82 -6.95
CA ILE A 278 -14.27 -16.69 -7.81
C ILE A 278 -13.65 -16.83 -9.20
N LYS A 279 -12.34 -17.07 -9.30
CA LYS A 279 -11.66 -17.27 -10.59
C LYS A 279 -12.27 -18.42 -11.39
N ASN A 280 -12.63 -19.51 -10.73
CA ASN A 280 -13.34 -20.64 -11.35
C ASN A 280 -14.75 -20.26 -11.82
N ALA A 281 -15.49 -19.45 -11.06
CA ALA A 281 -16.80 -18.94 -11.45
C ALA A 281 -16.70 -18.06 -12.71
N PHE A 282 -15.73 -17.16 -12.77
CA PHE A 282 -15.45 -16.34 -13.97
C PHE A 282 -15.06 -17.19 -15.18
N LYS A 283 -14.14 -18.15 -15.00
CA LYS A 283 -13.70 -19.04 -16.09
C LYS A 283 -14.85 -19.84 -16.71
N ASN A 284 -15.81 -20.24 -15.89
CA ASN A 284 -16.94 -21.06 -16.32
C ASN A 284 -18.22 -20.25 -16.56
N ASN A 285 -18.20 -18.92 -16.40
CA ASN A 285 -19.36 -18.03 -16.36
C ASN A 285 -20.53 -18.66 -15.55
N ALA A 286 -20.25 -19.00 -14.29
CA ALA A 286 -21.15 -19.78 -13.44
C ALA A 286 -21.43 -19.10 -12.11
N GLU A 287 -22.60 -19.38 -11.55
CA GLU A 287 -22.99 -18.92 -10.23
C GLU A 287 -22.40 -19.80 -9.12
N LEU A 288 -21.84 -19.15 -8.10
CA LEU A 288 -21.57 -19.76 -6.80
C LEU A 288 -22.88 -19.82 -6.03
N ASN A 289 -23.52 -20.99 -6.02
CA ASN A 289 -24.80 -21.26 -5.35
C ASN A 289 -24.68 -21.30 -3.81
N TRP A 290 -24.06 -20.27 -3.24
CA TRP A 290 -23.78 -20.13 -1.81
C TRP A 290 -24.92 -19.36 -1.16
N ALA A 291 -25.98 -20.08 -0.78
CA ALA A 291 -27.10 -19.51 -0.02
C ALA A 291 -26.70 -19.21 1.44
N ASP A 292 -27.58 -18.51 2.17
CA ASP A 292 -27.38 -18.25 3.61
C ASP A 292 -27.09 -19.56 4.38
N GLY A 293 -26.08 -19.52 5.25
CA GLY A 293 -25.58 -20.68 5.98
C GLY A 293 -24.61 -21.57 5.21
N TYR A 294 -24.37 -21.33 3.90
CA TYR A 294 -23.33 -22.03 3.15
C TYR A 294 -21.98 -21.88 3.86
N THR A 295 -21.25 -22.98 3.99
CA THR A 295 -20.01 -23.02 4.77
C THR A 295 -19.00 -23.93 4.09
N VAL A 296 -17.80 -23.42 3.85
CA VAL A 296 -16.60 -24.19 3.53
C VAL A 296 -15.67 -24.11 4.73
N ASN A 297 -15.18 -25.26 5.19
CA ASN A 297 -14.14 -25.32 6.21
C ASN A 297 -12.87 -25.89 5.58
N GLY A 298 -11.72 -25.42 6.04
CA GLY A 298 -10.45 -25.99 5.65
C GLY A 298 -9.38 -25.74 6.71
N LYS A 299 -8.15 -26.07 6.35
CA LYS A 299 -6.99 -25.90 7.20
C LYS A 299 -5.83 -25.34 6.38
N TYR A 300 -5.06 -24.43 6.96
CA TYR A 300 -3.76 -24.04 6.43
C TYR A 300 -2.79 -25.21 6.49
N ASN A 301 -2.00 -25.35 5.42
CA ASN A 301 -0.93 -26.33 5.33
C ASN A 301 0.33 -25.63 4.78
N SER A 302 1.43 -25.71 5.52
CA SER A 302 2.72 -25.13 5.13
C SER A 302 3.38 -25.82 3.94
N GLU A 303 2.91 -27.02 3.56
CA GLU A 303 3.41 -27.78 2.40
C GLU A 303 2.70 -27.43 1.08
N GLU A 304 1.71 -26.54 1.09
CA GLU A 304 1.09 -26.06 -0.15
C GLU A 304 2.04 -25.15 -0.93
N ASP A 305 2.07 -25.32 -2.26
CA ASP A 305 2.82 -24.44 -3.16
C ASP A 305 2.45 -22.97 -2.90
N ASN A 306 3.46 -22.10 -2.80
CA ASN A 306 3.29 -20.67 -2.50
C ASN A 306 2.57 -20.33 -1.18
N ALA A 307 2.60 -21.24 -0.21
CA ALA A 307 2.23 -20.91 1.16
C ALA A 307 3.28 -20.00 1.80
N PHE A 308 2.82 -18.96 2.49
CA PHE A 308 3.66 -18.31 3.50
C PHE A 308 3.84 -19.27 4.67
N ILE A 309 5.06 -19.36 5.19
CA ILE A 309 5.42 -20.20 6.34
C ILE A 309 6.00 -19.30 7.42
N LEU A 310 5.48 -19.38 8.64
CA LEU A 310 6.08 -18.69 9.79
C LEU A 310 7.41 -19.36 10.14
N THR A 311 8.54 -18.69 9.85
CA THR A 311 9.88 -19.27 10.03
C THR A 311 10.60 -18.76 11.27
N TRP A 312 10.23 -17.59 11.78
CA TRP A 312 10.73 -17.06 13.05
C TRP A 312 9.73 -16.07 13.66
N ASN A 313 9.64 -16.02 14.98
CA ASN A 313 8.82 -15.05 15.69
C ASN A 313 9.29 -14.82 17.12
N ASP A 314 8.81 -13.73 17.71
CA ASP A 314 8.65 -13.60 19.14
C ASP A 314 7.30 -12.93 19.48
N GLU A 315 6.51 -13.61 20.32
CA GLU A 315 5.18 -13.17 20.77
C GLU A 315 5.22 -12.62 22.20
N PHE A 316 6.42 -12.48 22.78
CA PHE A 316 6.70 -11.94 24.12
C PHE A 316 5.81 -12.46 25.27
N ASN A 317 5.28 -13.68 25.14
CA ASN A 317 4.44 -14.36 26.15
C ASN A 317 5.22 -14.80 27.41
N GLY A 318 6.54 -14.59 27.45
CA GLY A 318 7.40 -14.87 28.59
C GLY A 318 7.30 -13.81 29.69
N SER A 319 8.11 -13.98 30.74
CA SER A 319 8.22 -13.01 31.84
C SER A 319 9.47 -12.13 31.77
N SER A 320 10.29 -12.27 30.72
CA SER A 320 11.54 -11.54 30.53
C SER A 320 11.96 -11.59 29.06
N VAL A 321 12.88 -10.72 28.67
CA VAL A 321 13.51 -10.73 27.34
C VAL A 321 14.15 -12.10 27.08
N ASP A 322 13.85 -12.71 25.93
CA ASP A 322 14.50 -13.94 25.49
C ASP A 322 15.88 -13.62 24.88
N TYR A 323 16.94 -13.76 25.68
CA TYR A 323 18.31 -13.50 25.26
C TYR A 323 18.87 -14.51 24.23
N THR A 324 18.12 -15.56 23.91
CA THR A 324 18.46 -16.43 22.77
C THR A 324 18.00 -15.83 21.44
N LYS A 325 17.01 -14.91 21.48
CA LYS A 325 16.47 -14.18 20.33
C LYS A 325 16.97 -12.74 20.25
N TRP A 326 17.10 -12.07 21.40
CA TRP A 326 17.41 -10.65 21.48
C TRP A 326 18.79 -10.38 22.09
N GLY A 327 19.55 -9.54 21.42
CA GLY A 327 20.85 -9.04 21.84
C GLY A 327 20.95 -7.53 21.73
N GLY A 328 22.14 -7.01 22.05
CA GLY A 328 22.49 -5.61 21.82
C GLY A 328 22.96 -5.38 20.39
N TYR A 329 22.87 -4.12 19.93
CA TYR A 329 23.47 -3.71 18.67
C TYR A 329 25.00 -3.66 18.81
N VAL A 330 25.73 -4.39 17.97
CA VAL A 330 27.20 -4.40 18.03
C VAL A 330 27.75 -3.11 17.44
N ASN A 331 28.52 -2.40 18.27
CA ASN A 331 29.32 -1.18 18.05
C ASN A 331 28.79 0.14 18.65
N GLU A 332 27.78 0.15 19.52
CA GLU A 332 27.15 1.44 19.91
C GLU A 332 26.91 1.74 21.40
N VAL A 333 27.45 0.94 22.33
CA VAL A 333 27.80 1.57 23.61
C VAL A 333 29.04 2.42 23.35
N THR A 334 28.83 3.58 22.71
CA THR A 334 29.91 4.49 22.35
C THR A 334 30.56 4.97 23.63
N LYS A 335 31.90 5.03 23.65
CA LYS A 335 32.62 5.64 24.77
C LYS A 335 32.22 7.11 24.95
N ASP A 336 31.92 7.77 23.83
CA ASP A 336 31.53 9.17 23.78
C ASP A 336 30.03 9.27 23.41
N PRO A 337 29.15 9.59 24.38
CA PRO A 337 27.73 9.80 24.11
C PRO A 337 27.49 11.08 23.30
N ALA A 338 26.44 11.03 22.46
CA ALA A 338 26.01 12.17 21.66
C ALA A 338 25.59 13.36 22.56
N ALA A 339 25.63 14.57 22.02
CA ALA A 339 25.16 15.76 22.73
C ALA A 339 23.62 15.77 22.75
N SER A 340 23.02 16.15 23.89
CA SER A 340 21.58 16.36 23.97
C SER A 340 21.19 17.79 23.62
N CYS A 341 19.92 17.99 23.26
CA CYS A 341 19.33 19.29 23.00
C CYS A 341 19.25 20.19 24.24
N LEU A 342 19.52 19.65 25.43
CA LEU A 342 19.55 20.38 26.70
C LEU A 342 20.99 20.69 27.17
N GLY A 343 22.01 20.42 26.33
CA GLY A 343 23.42 20.67 26.64
C GLY A 343 24.11 19.56 27.43
N GLY A 344 23.43 18.43 27.61
CA GLY A 344 23.94 17.22 28.26
C GLY A 344 24.32 16.14 27.26
N LYS A 345 24.11 14.88 27.65
CA LYS A 345 24.51 13.68 26.90
C LYS A 345 23.35 12.72 26.64
N ILE A 346 23.42 11.98 25.54
CA ILE A 346 22.51 10.88 25.22
C ILE A 346 23.27 9.57 25.33
N TYR A 347 22.96 8.80 26.37
CA TYR A 347 23.55 7.50 26.68
C TYR A 347 22.76 6.38 26.01
N THR A 348 23.44 5.27 25.70
CA THR A 348 22.81 4.09 25.07
C THR A 348 22.72 2.96 26.09
N GLN A 349 21.58 2.27 26.11
CA GLN A 349 21.39 1.01 26.82
C GLN A 349 20.91 -0.08 25.85
N ASN A 350 21.57 -1.24 25.85
CA ASN A 350 21.08 -2.42 25.16
C ASN A 350 20.16 -3.24 26.08
N VAL A 351 19.24 -4.02 25.50
CA VAL A 351 18.43 -5.00 26.24
C VAL A 351 19.25 -6.08 26.95
N THR A 352 20.54 -6.24 26.62
CA THR A 352 21.50 -7.09 27.37
C THR A 352 21.98 -6.46 28.69
N GLY A 353 21.57 -5.22 28.99
CA GLY A 353 22.01 -4.45 30.15
C GLY A 353 23.28 -3.62 29.92
N ASP A 354 23.96 -3.78 28.78
CA ASP A 354 25.16 -3.02 28.47
C ASP A 354 24.84 -1.53 28.29
N THR A 355 25.53 -0.67 29.07
CA THR A 355 25.34 0.79 29.00
C THR A 355 26.62 1.58 29.32
N ASN A 356 26.73 2.77 28.72
CA ASN A 356 27.76 3.77 29.03
C ASN A 356 27.33 4.74 30.15
N PHE A 357 26.07 4.69 30.60
CA PHE A 357 25.60 5.46 31.74
C PHE A 357 26.14 4.88 33.05
N LYS A 358 26.55 5.75 33.98
CA LYS A 358 27.10 5.36 35.30
C LYS A 358 26.24 5.79 36.48
N GLY A 359 25.11 6.44 36.22
CA GLY A 359 24.14 6.80 37.25
C GLY A 359 23.15 5.66 37.54
N ASN A 360 22.29 5.90 38.52
CA ASN A 360 21.16 5.02 38.81
C ASN A 360 19.97 5.40 37.92
N LEU A 361 19.20 4.40 37.51
CA LEU A 361 17.94 4.60 36.81
C LEU A 361 16.79 4.51 37.79
N GLU A 362 15.82 5.39 37.63
CA GLU A 362 14.60 5.37 38.43
C GLU A 362 13.65 4.24 38.01
N ARG A 363 13.87 3.63 36.83
CA ARG A 363 13.13 2.46 36.34
C ARG A 363 13.90 1.67 35.28
N ASP A 364 13.40 0.47 35.00
CA ASP A 364 13.85 -0.35 33.88
C ASP A 364 13.45 0.28 32.53
N MET A 365 14.40 0.31 31.61
CA MET A 365 14.22 0.91 30.29
C MET A 365 13.76 -0.09 29.23
N TYR A 366 13.75 -1.37 29.57
CA TYR A 366 13.20 -2.45 28.75
C TYR A 366 12.67 -3.55 29.66
N TYR A 367 11.56 -4.15 29.27
CA TYR A 367 10.93 -5.24 30.04
C TYR A 367 9.93 -5.99 29.16
N VAL A 368 9.61 -7.22 29.57
CA VAL A 368 8.51 -7.99 28.99
C VAL A 368 7.37 -8.05 30.01
N SER A 369 6.18 -7.61 29.61
CA SER A 369 4.97 -7.64 30.44
C SER A 369 3.72 -7.66 29.56
N ASP A 370 2.69 -8.37 29.99
CA ASP A 370 1.38 -8.41 29.31
C ASP A 370 1.50 -8.76 27.81
N GLY A 371 2.36 -9.73 27.49
CA GLY A 371 2.59 -10.16 26.10
C GLY A 371 3.39 -9.18 25.24
N ASN A 372 4.03 -8.16 25.84
CA ASN A 372 4.72 -7.11 25.09
C ASN A 372 6.18 -6.97 25.49
N LEU A 373 7.05 -6.66 24.53
CA LEU A 373 8.37 -6.06 24.77
C LEU A 373 8.23 -4.53 24.77
N SER A 374 8.50 -3.91 25.91
CA SER A 374 8.62 -2.45 26.03
C SER A 374 10.08 -2.01 25.86
N ILE A 375 10.30 -0.95 25.09
CA ILE A 375 11.61 -0.29 24.94
C ILE A 375 11.42 1.21 25.15
N GLY A 376 12.14 1.76 26.12
CA GLY A 376 11.93 3.12 26.60
C GLY A 376 13.10 4.08 26.33
N THR A 377 12.80 5.37 26.47
CA THR A 377 13.76 6.47 26.54
C THR A 377 13.43 7.38 27.73
N MET A 378 14.45 7.96 28.37
CA MET A 378 14.27 8.74 29.60
C MET A 378 15.20 9.94 29.67
N LEU A 379 14.69 11.08 30.16
CA LEU A 379 15.47 12.18 30.74
C LEU A 379 15.91 11.77 32.15
N VAL A 380 17.19 11.47 32.35
CA VAL A 380 17.71 10.88 33.61
C VAL A 380 18.20 11.92 34.62
N ASN A 381 18.38 13.16 34.19
CA ASN A 381 18.65 14.32 35.03
C ASN A 381 18.23 15.59 34.27
N ASP A 382 18.69 16.78 34.67
CA ASP A 382 18.29 18.01 33.99
C ASP A 382 18.73 18.15 32.53
N THR A 383 19.70 17.38 32.05
CA THR A 383 20.27 17.58 30.72
C THR A 383 20.49 16.28 29.93
N ASP A 384 20.55 15.14 30.60
CA ASP A 384 20.98 13.87 30.00
C ASP A 384 19.83 12.92 29.72
N PHE A 385 19.96 12.14 28.65
CA PHE A 385 18.97 11.18 28.20
C PHE A 385 19.55 9.77 28.09
N ILE A 386 18.67 8.78 28.16
CA ILE A 386 18.97 7.39 27.77
C ILE A 386 18.08 7.00 26.60
N LYS A 387 18.70 6.42 25.58
CA LYS A 387 18.02 5.65 24.52
C LYS A 387 18.23 4.16 24.74
N THR A 388 17.23 3.35 24.39
CA THR A 388 17.29 1.90 24.56
C THR A 388 17.13 1.18 23.24
N ARG A 389 17.86 0.07 23.07
CA ARG A 389 17.90 -0.69 21.82
C ARG A 389 17.80 -2.19 22.04
N ALA A 390 17.09 -2.85 21.12
CA ALA A 390 17.09 -4.30 20.97
C ALA A 390 17.43 -4.67 19.52
N GLY A 391 17.97 -5.87 19.32
CA GLY A 391 18.12 -6.40 17.97
C GLY A 391 18.38 -7.89 17.97
N THR A 392 18.36 -8.47 16.78
CA THR A 392 18.60 -9.90 16.57
C THR A 392 20.05 -10.18 16.13
N PHE A 393 20.94 -9.24 16.43
CA PHE A 393 22.34 -9.37 16.11
C PHE A 393 22.93 -10.65 16.73
N SER A 394 23.57 -11.48 15.90
CA SER A 394 24.16 -12.78 16.31
C SER A 394 23.16 -13.80 16.88
N THR A 395 21.85 -13.61 16.68
CA THR A 395 20.80 -14.56 17.10
C THR A 395 19.92 -14.96 15.93
N MET A 396 19.54 -14.00 15.06
CA MET A 396 18.78 -14.26 13.84
C MET A 396 19.17 -13.27 12.73
N ILE A 397 19.48 -13.82 11.56
CA ILE A 397 19.52 -13.09 10.29
C ILE A 397 18.64 -13.79 9.27
N PHE A 398 18.07 -13.04 8.33
CA PHE A 398 17.21 -13.59 7.29
C PHE A 398 17.41 -12.88 5.96
N ARG A 399 16.97 -13.52 4.89
CA ARG A 399 16.90 -12.98 3.55
C ARG A 399 15.57 -13.36 2.93
N TYR A 400 14.89 -12.35 2.37
CA TYR A 400 13.58 -12.43 1.75
C TYR A 400 12.46 -12.93 2.67
N GLY A 401 11.23 -12.77 2.18
CA GLY A 401 10.01 -13.00 2.94
C GLY A 401 9.43 -11.71 3.51
N MET A 402 8.43 -11.87 4.37
CA MET A 402 7.69 -10.80 5.02
C MET A 402 8.12 -10.68 6.48
N LEU A 403 8.53 -9.49 6.90
CA LEU A 403 8.69 -9.15 8.31
C LEU A 403 7.51 -8.27 8.71
N GLU A 404 6.80 -8.67 9.76
CA GLU A 404 5.63 -7.98 10.27
C GLU A 404 5.78 -7.78 11.78
N VAL A 405 5.57 -6.53 12.23
CA VAL A 405 5.64 -6.13 13.63
C VAL A 405 4.31 -5.50 13.99
N TYR A 406 3.68 -6.00 15.06
CA TYR A 406 2.52 -5.36 15.66
C TYR A 406 2.99 -4.57 16.87
N GLN A 407 2.99 -3.24 16.76
CA GLN A 407 3.51 -2.37 17.81
C GLN A 407 2.63 -1.14 18.01
N LYS A 408 2.74 -0.56 19.20
CA LYS A 408 2.33 0.80 19.50
C LYS A 408 3.57 1.67 19.63
N VAL A 409 3.67 2.70 18.79
CA VAL A 409 4.81 3.64 18.80
C VAL A 409 4.76 4.57 20.01
N ALA A 410 5.90 5.16 20.35
CA ALA A 410 6.01 6.14 21.43
C ALA A 410 5.36 7.48 21.05
N ASP A 411 4.85 8.18 22.06
CA ASP A 411 4.36 9.57 21.91
C ASP A 411 5.52 10.55 21.71
N THR A 412 5.19 11.78 21.32
CA THR A 412 6.10 12.91 21.13
C THR A 412 6.87 13.22 22.41
N PRO A 413 8.20 13.45 22.35
CA PRO A 413 9.04 13.59 21.16
C PRO A 413 9.85 12.32 20.86
N ALA A 414 9.48 11.18 21.43
CA ALA A 414 10.29 9.99 21.31
C ALA A 414 10.23 9.42 19.89
N ASN A 415 11.41 9.22 19.32
CA ASN A 415 11.56 8.46 18.11
C ASN A 415 11.45 6.97 18.43
N SER A 416 10.50 6.31 17.77
CA SER A 416 10.44 4.86 17.64
C SER A 416 11.03 4.50 16.28
N SER A 417 11.96 3.54 16.25
CA SER A 417 12.52 3.03 15.01
C SER A 417 12.46 1.51 14.95
N LEU A 418 12.13 1.01 13.75
CA LEU A 418 12.21 -0.40 13.36
C LEU A 418 12.99 -0.49 12.04
N TRP A 419 14.09 -1.24 12.03
CA TRP A 419 14.88 -1.37 10.81
C TRP A 419 15.64 -2.68 10.74
N VAL A 420 16.14 -3.00 9.54
CA VAL A 420 16.98 -4.16 9.28
C VAL A 420 18.30 -3.70 8.70
N ASN A 421 19.40 -4.16 9.29
CA ASN A 421 20.75 -3.89 8.80
C ASN A 421 21.39 -5.12 8.16
N GLY A 422 22.13 -4.89 7.07
CA GLY A 422 22.80 -5.94 6.32
C GLY A 422 23.92 -6.61 7.09
N GLY A 423 23.99 -7.94 6.97
CA GLY A 423 25.13 -8.78 7.31
C GLY A 423 25.73 -9.38 6.02
N ASN A 424 27.05 -9.32 5.89
CA ASN A 424 27.75 -9.82 4.71
C ASN A 424 28.72 -10.93 5.06
N PHE A 425 28.76 -11.95 4.21
CA PHE A 425 29.89 -12.85 4.16
C PHE A 425 31.04 -12.15 3.42
N THR A 426 32.20 -12.04 4.07
CA THR A 426 33.41 -11.56 3.40
C THR A 426 34.11 -12.69 2.64
N ASP A 427 35.07 -12.35 1.78
CA ASP A 427 35.82 -13.30 0.94
C ASP A 427 36.47 -14.47 1.71
N ASP A 428 36.67 -14.32 3.02
CA ASP A 428 37.13 -15.37 3.95
C ASP A 428 36.01 -16.28 4.47
N SER A 429 34.81 -16.21 3.88
CA SER A 429 33.60 -16.94 4.26
C SER A 429 33.13 -16.69 5.70
N LYS A 430 33.54 -15.57 6.30
CA LYS A 430 33.07 -15.15 7.63
C LYS A 430 31.92 -14.17 7.52
N LEU A 431 30.88 -14.42 8.31
CA LEU A 431 29.76 -13.50 8.46
C LEU A 431 30.20 -12.30 9.30
N ARG A 432 30.09 -11.10 8.72
CA ARG A 432 30.39 -9.82 9.37
C ARG A 432 29.16 -8.93 9.35
N PHE A 433 29.09 -8.03 10.32
CA PHE A 433 27.92 -7.22 10.57
C PHE A 433 28.31 -5.75 10.84
N GLY A 434 27.37 -4.84 10.59
CA GLY A 434 27.50 -3.42 10.91
C GLY A 434 28.75 -2.79 10.27
N ARG A 435 29.49 -1.97 11.03
CA ARG A 435 30.66 -1.23 10.52
C ARG A 435 31.76 -2.12 9.93
N GLU A 436 31.90 -3.37 10.39
CA GLU A 436 32.84 -4.32 9.78
C GLU A 436 32.39 -4.79 8.39
N ALA A 437 31.08 -4.88 8.15
CA ALA A 437 30.53 -5.17 6.82
C ALA A 437 30.70 -3.95 5.88
N VAL A 438 30.44 -2.73 6.38
CA VAL A 438 30.57 -1.47 5.61
C VAL A 438 32.00 -1.14 5.22
N THR A 439 32.97 -1.39 6.11
CA THR A 439 34.38 -1.02 5.85
C THR A 439 35.09 -1.94 4.87
N ARG A 440 34.50 -3.10 4.56
CA ARG A 440 35.06 -4.11 3.65
C ARG A 440 34.17 -4.40 2.44
N SER A 441 32.94 -3.89 2.41
CA SER A 441 31.94 -4.12 1.37
C SER A 441 30.82 -3.06 1.45
N ALA A 442 29.69 -3.27 0.78
CA ALA A 442 28.48 -2.47 0.93
C ALA A 442 27.43 -3.23 1.76
N MET A 443 26.56 -2.56 2.53
CA MET A 443 25.40 -3.18 3.19
C MET A 443 24.09 -2.45 2.85
N THR A 444 22.97 -3.16 2.98
CA THR A 444 21.62 -2.59 2.88
C THR A 444 21.12 -2.26 4.27
N GLU A 445 20.39 -1.16 4.39
CA GLU A 445 19.57 -0.84 5.54
C GLU A 445 18.12 -0.67 5.05
N ILE A 446 17.16 -1.30 5.73
CA ILE A 446 15.74 -1.24 5.41
C ILE A 446 15.05 -0.64 6.63
N ASP A 447 14.66 0.62 6.53
CA ASP A 447 13.92 1.29 7.58
C ASP A 447 12.44 0.98 7.37
N LEU A 448 11.91 0.11 8.23
CA LEU A 448 10.47 -0.18 8.25
C LEU A 448 9.70 0.98 8.86
N LEU A 449 10.25 1.60 9.90
CA LEU A 449 9.63 2.74 10.53
C LEU A 449 10.68 3.62 11.18
N GLU A 450 10.61 4.91 10.88
CA GLU A 450 11.20 5.99 11.66
C GLU A 450 10.15 7.09 11.80
N ASN A 451 9.62 7.32 13.02
CA ASN A 451 8.61 8.36 13.23
C ASN A 451 9.20 9.74 13.53
N PHE A 452 10.51 9.84 13.80
CA PHE A 452 11.22 11.08 14.10
C PHE A 452 10.56 11.90 15.23
N GLY A 453 9.91 11.23 16.18
CA GLY A 453 9.15 11.87 17.26
C GLY A 453 7.80 12.46 16.84
N ASN A 454 7.34 12.20 15.61
CA ASN A 454 5.99 12.54 15.17
C ASN A 454 5.01 11.44 15.64
N PRO A 455 3.92 11.80 16.34
CA PRO A 455 2.98 10.83 16.90
C PRO A 455 2.02 10.27 15.85
N ASN A 456 2.04 10.81 14.63
CA ASN A 456 1.04 10.56 13.59
C ASN A 456 1.62 10.36 12.17
N ALA A 457 2.94 10.28 12.04
CA ALA A 457 3.58 10.03 10.77
C ALA A 457 4.92 9.30 10.96
N PHE A 458 5.32 8.54 9.96
CA PHE A 458 6.63 7.90 9.91
C PHE A 458 7.13 7.81 8.48
N ALA A 459 8.41 7.47 8.30
CA ALA A 459 8.96 7.13 7.00
C ALA A 459 9.44 5.68 6.98
N SER A 460 9.33 5.07 5.80
CA SER A 460 10.10 3.88 5.44
C SER A 460 11.14 4.23 4.39
N ASN A 461 12.20 3.45 4.31
CA ASN A 461 13.24 3.70 3.34
C ASN A 461 14.13 2.49 3.07
N VAL A 462 14.86 2.54 1.96
CA VAL A 462 15.91 1.58 1.63
C VAL A 462 17.20 2.35 1.38
N HIS A 463 18.23 1.96 2.11
CA HIS A 463 19.52 2.60 2.14
C HIS A 463 20.61 1.64 1.68
N ARG A 464 21.61 2.21 1.02
CA ARG A 464 22.88 1.53 0.73
C ARG A 464 24.02 2.28 1.41
N TRP A 465 24.80 1.51 2.14
CA TRP A 465 26.00 1.93 2.84
C TRP A 465 27.21 1.27 2.18
N TRP A 466 28.31 1.99 1.97
CA TRP A 466 29.58 1.40 1.49
C TRP A 466 30.79 2.16 1.98
N GLY A 467 31.92 1.48 2.12
CA GLY A 467 33.20 2.09 2.46
C GLY A 467 34.12 2.16 1.24
N GLU A 468 34.91 3.22 1.13
CA GLU A 468 36.13 3.22 0.31
C GLU A 468 37.34 3.53 1.19
N THR A 469 38.39 2.73 1.03
CA THR A 469 39.70 3.04 1.61
C THR A 469 40.49 3.83 0.57
N SER A 470 40.80 5.09 0.86
CA SER A 470 41.64 5.90 -0.01
C SER A 470 43.04 5.27 -0.16
N ALA A 471 43.76 5.64 -1.22
CA ALA A 471 45.18 5.27 -1.40
C ALA A 471 46.10 5.73 -0.24
N THR A 472 45.62 6.60 0.64
CA THR A 472 46.31 7.10 1.85
C THR A 472 45.87 6.40 3.13
N GLY A 473 45.03 5.36 3.05
CA GLY A 473 44.54 4.57 4.19
C GLY A 473 43.43 5.25 5.01
N LYS A 474 42.78 6.29 4.49
CA LYS A 474 41.60 6.89 5.13
C LYS A 474 40.35 6.17 4.64
N ASN A 475 39.55 5.68 5.58
CA ASN A 475 38.26 5.07 5.27
C ASN A 475 37.19 6.17 5.19
N SER A 476 36.54 6.29 4.04
CA SER A 476 35.33 7.08 3.86
C SER A 476 34.13 6.13 3.88
N ASN A 477 33.09 6.47 4.64
CA ASN A 477 31.80 5.79 4.55
C ASN A 477 30.88 6.66 3.70
N TYR A 478 30.26 6.05 2.71
CA TYR A 478 29.23 6.65 1.90
C TYR A 478 27.89 5.99 2.21
N HIS A 479 26.85 6.77 1.98
CA HIS A 479 25.49 6.44 2.30
C HIS A 479 24.60 7.09 1.24
N ASN A 480 23.81 6.28 0.54
CA ASN A 480 22.77 6.76 -0.34
C ASN A 480 21.45 6.16 0.08
N SER A 481 20.48 7.04 0.18
CA SER A 481 19.08 6.66 0.23
C SER A 481 18.64 6.37 -1.20
N MET A 482 17.82 5.34 -1.41
CA MET A 482 17.34 4.98 -2.75
C MET A 482 16.30 5.96 -3.33
N ASP A 483 15.93 6.99 -2.57
CA ASP A 483 15.15 8.10 -3.08
C ASP A 483 16.05 9.25 -3.53
N GLY A 484 15.99 9.57 -4.83
CA GLY A 484 16.26 10.95 -5.22
C GLY A 484 15.36 11.89 -4.39
N LYS A 485 15.83 13.11 -4.09
CA LYS A 485 15.14 14.10 -3.21
C LYS A 485 13.64 14.36 -3.47
N ALA A 486 13.07 13.87 -4.56
CA ALA A 486 11.68 14.08 -4.98
C ALA A 486 10.64 13.16 -4.29
N GLN A 487 11.02 12.04 -3.67
CA GLN A 487 10.08 11.04 -3.11
C GLN A 487 9.82 11.19 -1.59
N TYR A 488 10.39 12.21 -0.94
CA TYR A 488 10.18 12.47 0.49
C TYR A 488 8.80 13.09 0.80
N ASN A 489 8.17 13.76 -0.17
CA ASN A 489 6.93 14.49 0.06
C ASN A 489 5.70 13.58 -0.07
N ALA A 490 4.72 13.75 0.81
CA ALA A 490 3.43 13.04 0.81
C ALA A 490 2.63 13.17 -0.51
N ASN A 491 3.00 14.12 -1.39
CA ASN A 491 2.34 14.41 -2.66
C ASN A 491 3.04 13.76 -3.88
N SER A 492 4.02 12.88 -3.69
CA SER A 492 4.56 12.06 -4.80
C SER A 492 3.71 10.82 -5.01
N ASP A 493 3.69 10.28 -6.23
CA ASP A 493 2.96 9.04 -6.59
C ASP A 493 3.38 7.79 -5.77
N ASN A 494 4.47 7.88 -4.99
CA ASN A 494 4.98 6.84 -4.08
C ASN A 494 5.65 7.51 -2.85
N PRO A 495 4.89 8.04 -1.89
CA PRO A 495 5.44 8.80 -0.78
C PRO A 495 6.02 7.85 0.26
N LYS A 496 7.34 7.96 0.50
CA LYS A 496 8.00 7.15 1.54
C LYS A 496 7.59 7.55 2.97
N ARG A 497 7.02 8.76 3.12
CA ARG A 497 6.43 9.25 4.37
C ARG A 497 4.96 8.87 4.39
N PHE A 498 4.60 8.07 5.38
CA PHE A 498 3.22 7.76 5.70
C PHE A 498 2.68 8.79 6.69
N GLU A 499 1.60 9.48 6.32
CA GLU A 499 0.82 10.32 7.22
C GLU A 499 -0.46 9.58 7.59
N TYR A 500 -0.59 9.21 8.87
CA TYR A 500 -1.81 8.55 9.32
C TYR A 500 -2.92 9.57 9.43
N THR A 501 -4.04 9.24 8.82
CA THR A 501 -5.27 9.98 8.98
C THR A 501 -6.33 8.97 9.36
N ASP A 502 -6.65 8.94 10.64
CA ASP A 502 -7.81 8.21 11.09
C ASP A 502 -9.05 9.09 10.97
N ARG A 503 -10.16 8.48 10.54
CA ARG A 503 -11.44 9.16 10.41
C ARG A 503 -12.13 9.41 11.76
N TYR A 504 -11.71 8.72 12.83
CA TYR A 504 -12.15 8.99 14.20
C TYR A 504 -11.24 9.97 14.93
N GLY A 505 -10.13 10.39 14.30
CA GLY A 505 -9.18 11.34 14.85
C GLY A 505 -8.14 10.73 15.78
N ASP A 506 -8.06 9.40 15.85
CA ASP A 506 -7.03 8.71 16.63
C ASP A 506 -5.64 8.97 16.04
N MET A 507 -4.62 8.95 16.89
CA MET A 507 -3.22 9.02 16.48
C MET A 507 -2.56 7.64 16.47
N ILE A 508 -1.55 7.45 15.62
CA ILE A 508 -0.80 6.17 15.53
C ILE A 508 -0.28 5.71 16.90
N HIS A 509 0.22 6.63 17.73
CA HIS A 509 0.81 6.30 19.03
C HIS A 509 -0.21 5.86 20.10
N GLU A 510 -1.51 6.04 19.86
CA GLU A 510 -2.57 5.71 20.83
C GLU A 510 -2.90 4.21 20.83
N ASP A 511 -2.59 3.50 19.75
CA ASP A 511 -2.98 2.12 19.56
C ASP A 511 -1.93 1.27 18.82
N TYR A 512 -2.13 -0.03 18.77
CA TYR A 512 -1.27 -0.97 18.06
C TYR A 512 -1.64 -1.05 16.57
N HIS A 513 -0.61 -1.08 15.72
CA HIS A 513 -0.73 -1.16 14.27
C HIS A 513 0.24 -2.18 13.69
N TYR A 514 -0.09 -2.70 12.51
CA TYR A 514 0.77 -3.60 11.74
C TYR A 514 1.74 -2.78 10.89
N TYR A 515 3.03 -3.00 11.10
CA TYR A 515 4.11 -2.47 10.28
C TYR A 515 4.78 -3.63 9.56
N THR A 516 4.73 -3.59 8.23
CA THR A 516 5.18 -4.72 7.42
C THR A 516 6.09 -4.27 6.31
N PHE A 517 7.15 -5.05 6.06
CA PHE A 517 7.75 -5.06 4.73
C PHE A 517 7.78 -6.46 4.15
N TYR A 518 7.56 -6.54 2.84
CA TYR A 518 7.72 -7.75 2.05
C TYR A 518 8.91 -7.58 1.11
N TRP A 519 9.92 -8.42 1.31
CA TRP A 519 11.19 -8.35 0.61
C TRP A 519 11.36 -9.55 -0.32
N GLY A 520 11.46 -9.26 -1.62
CA GLY A 520 11.79 -10.23 -2.66
C GLY A 520 13.17 -9.98 -3.28
N PRO A 521 13.59 -10.82 -4.23
CA PRO A 521 14.88 -10.68 -4.90
C PRO A 521 15.08 -9.35 -5.63
N ASP A 522 13.99 -8.76 -6.13
CA ASP A 522 13.99 -7.56 -6.97
C ASP A 522 13.09 -6.44 -6.44
N PHE A 523 12.55 -6.58 -5.22
CA PHE A 523 11.68 -5.56 -4.64
C PHE A 523 11.68 -5.53 -3.11
N ILE A 524 11.27 -4.39 -2.54
CA ILE A 524 10.75 -4.26 -1.18
C ILE A 524 9.41 -3.51 -1.23
N LYS A 525 8.39 -4.03 -0.56
CA LYS A 525 7.08 -3.38 -0.43
C LYS A 525 6.83 -3.08 1.04
N PHE A 526 6.50 -1.84 1.38
CA PHE A 526 6.10 -1.42 2.72
C PHE A 526 4.59 -1.35 2.82
N ALA A 527 4.04 -1.94 3.87
CA ALA A 527 2.63 -1.95 4.16
C ALA A 527 2.35 -1.52 5.60
N PHE A 528 1.21 -0.85 5.77
CA PHE A 528 0.68 -0.41 7.05
C PHE A 528 -0.78 -0.89 7.15
N ASP A 529 -1.11 -1.61 8.21
CA ASP A 529 -2.43 -2.23 8.41
C ASP A 529 -2.96 -2.96 7.16
N GLY A 530 -2.08 -3.75 6.55
CA GLY A 530 -2.39 -4.66 5.46
C GLY A 530 -2.39 -4.02 4.06
N LYS A 531 -2.17 -2.70 3.95
CA LYS A 531 -2.17 -1.98 2.67
C LYS A 531 -0.78 -1.50 2.31
N ILE A 532 -0.36 -1.76 1.08
CA ILE A 532 0.90 -1.22 0.54
C ILE A 532 0.73 0.28 0.39
N TYR A 533 1.70 1.05 0.89
CA TYR A 533 1.73 2.50 0.70
C TYR A 533 3.03 2.96 0.01
N CYS A 534 4.07 2.12 0.01
CA CYS A 534 5.32 2.42 -0.66
C CYS A 534 5.97 1.13 -1.20
N ASP A 535 6.54 1.19 -2.40
CA ASP A 535 7.32 0.09 -2.97
C ASP A 535 8.62 0.55 -3.65
N TYR A 536 9.63 -0.32 -3.59
CA TYR A 536 10.93 -0.14 -4.22
C TYR A 536 11.19 -1.31 -5.14
N GLN A 537 11.55 -1.02 -6.39
CA GLN A 537 11.95 -2.01 -7.39
C GLN A 537 13.47 -1.92 -7.61
N PHE A 538 14.20 -3.02 -7.48
CA PHE A 538 15.65 -3.08 -7.68
C PHE A 538 15.99 -3.20 -9.18
N THR A 539 15.68 -2.16 -9.94
CA THR A 539 15.94 -2.08 -11.38
C THR A 539 17.03 -1.06 -11.70
N GLY A 540 17.74 -1.22 -12.83
CA GLY A 540 18.75 -0.25 -13.25
C GLY A 540 19.97 -0.16 -12.32
N GLU A 541 20.42 1.07 -12.00
CA GLU A 541 21.57 1.32 -11.12
C GLU A 541 21.36 0.85 -9.66
N ASP A 542 20.10 0.69 -9.24
CA ASP A 542 19.70 0.16 -7.94
C ASP A 542 19.68 -1.38 -7.89
N SER A 543 19.96 -2.06 -9.02
CA SER A 543 20.17 -3.52 -9.08
C SER A 543 21.54 -3.92 -8.51
N VAL A 544 21.90 -3.39 -7.34
CA VAL A 544 23.12 -3.77 -6.64
C VAL A 544 22.87 -5.04 -5.81
N SER A 545 23.86 -5.94 -5.80
CA SER A 545 23.77 -7.24 -5.10
C SER A 545 23.58 -7.11 -3.59
N VAL A 546 23.89 -5.94 -3.03
CA VAL A 546 23.80 -5.70 -1.59
C VAL A 546 22.36 -5.79 -1.06
N HIS A 547 21.35 -5.43 -1.85
CA HIS A 547 19.93 -5.56 -1.49
C HIS A 547 19.44 -7.02 -1.46
N ARG A 548 20.32 -7.96 -1.83
CA ARG A 548 20.10 -9.41 -1.81
C ARG A 548 20.95 -10.13 -0.74
N SER A 549 21.57 -9.37 0.16
CA SER A 549 22.35 -9.90 1.29
C SER A 549 21.45 -10.17 2.49
N PHE A 550 21.93 -10.90 3.50
CA PHE A 550 21.15 -11.15 4.73
C PHE A 550 21.00 -9.87 5.56
N GLY A 551 19.95 -9.80 6.38
CA GLY A 551 19.72 -8.72 7.34
C GLY A 551 19.37 -9.22 8.74
N TYR A 552 19.65 -8.42 9.76
CA TYR A 552 19.20 -8.62 11.14
C TYR A 552 18.33 -7.44 11.58
N PHE A 553 17.35 -7.72 12.44
CA PHE A 553 16.38 -6.73 12.90
C PHE A 553 16.93 -5.92 14.07
N LEU A 554 16.52 -4.65 14.11
CA LEU A 554 16.84 -3.67 15.13
C LEU A 554 15.62 -2.84 15.46
N THR A 555 15.56 -2.43 16.71
CA THR A 555 14.55 -1.49 17.19
C THR A 555 15.12 -0.61 18.28
N ASP A 556 14.73 0.67 18.27
CA ASP A 556 15.09 1.61 19.34
C ASP A 556 14.00 2.61 19.69
N CYS A 557 14.16 3.14 20.90
CA CYS A 557 13.42 4.29 21.40
C CYS A 557 14.42 5.35 21.88
N SER A 558 14.31 6.58 21.37
CA SER A 558 15.22 7.68 21.71
C SER A 558 14.55 9.04 21.74
N MET A 559 15.06 9.96 22.56
CA MET A 559 14.69 11.38 22.51
C MET A 559 15.85 12.27 22.95
N GLY A 560 15.73 13.57 22.67
CA GLY A 560 16.70 14.58 23.09
C GLY A 560 17.84 14.82 22.11
N ASP A 561 17.85 14.16 20.95
CA ASP A 561 18.80 14.46 19.87
C ASP A 561 18.45 15.82 19.22
N PRO A 562 19.38 16.80 19.20
CA PRO A 562 19.10 18.10 18.59
C PRO A 562 19.02 18.07 17.06
N ALA A 563 19.50 17.00 16.42
CA ALA A 563 19.61 16.87 14.97
C ALA A 563 18.68 15.79 14.38
N TYR A 564 17.92 15.08 15.21
CA TYR A 564 17.11 13.95 14.79
C TYR A 564 15.74 13.96 15.46
N GLY A 565 14.72 14.36 14.69
CA GLY A 565 13.32 14.39 15.13
C GLY A 565 12.89 15.63 15.92
N VAL A 566 11.76 15.51 16.63
CA VAL A 566 11.16 16.58 17.43
C VAL A 566 12.04 16.91 18.64
N THR A 567 12.39 18.19 18.82
CA THR A 567 13.20 18.63 19.98
C THR A 567 12.43 18.48 21.29
N TYR A 568 13.09 17.91 22.30
CA TYR A 568 12.51 17.74 23.64
C TYR A 568 12.30 19.09 24.36
N ASN A 569 11.18 19.22 25.07
CA ASN A 569 10.85 20.38 25.90
C ASN A 569 10.34 19.90 27.27
N LYS A 570 11.05 20.28 28.34
CA LYS A 570 10.74 19.87 29.73
C LYS A 570 9.34 20.26 30.20
N ASP A 571 8.79 21.35 29.69
CA ASP A 571 7.49 21.88 30.13
C ASP A 571 6.31 21.23 29.37
N LYS A 572 6.59 20.49 28.28
CA LYS A 572 5.58 19.93 27.40
C LYS A 572 5.59 18.41 27.32
N HIS A 573 6.76 17.79 27.50
CA HIS A 573 6.97 16.39 27.19
C HIS A 573 7.25 15.57 28.44
N ALA A 574 6.80 14.32 28.42
CA ALA A 574 7.05 13.38 29.51
C ALA A 574 8.54 13.02 29.60
N ALA A 575 9.05 12.88 30.81
CA ALA A 575 10.44 12.49 31.06
C ALA A 575 10.73 11.03 30.70
N TYR A 576 9.71 10.19 30.52
CA TYR A 576 9.83 8.81 30.06
C TYR A 576 8.79 8.52 28.99
N LEU A 577 9.22 7.88 27.92
CA LEU A 577 8.39 7.45 26.80
C LEU A 577 8.86 6.06 26.36
N GLU A 578 7.96 5.28 25.77
CA GLU A 578 8.25 3.93 25.30
C GLU A 578 7.40 3.59 24.08
N HIS A 579 7.92 2.72 23.23
CA HIS A 579 7.11 1.93 22.31
C HIS A 579 7.00 0.48 22.79
N LYS A 580 5.96 -0.21 22.34
CA LYS A 580 5.63 -1.57 22.76
C LYS A 580 5.41 -2.45 21.56
N LEU A 581 6.13 -3.56 21.49
CA LEU A 581 5.97 -4.59 20.48
C LEU A 581 5.16 -5.73 21.09
N ASP A 582 4.01 -6.05 20.51
CA ASP A 582 3.19 -7.22 20.87
C ASP A 582 3.77 -8.49 20.22
N PHE A 583 4.16 -8.39 18.96
CA PHE A 583 4.94 -9.44 18.31
C PHE A 583 5.82 -8.92 17.19
N ILE A 584 6.78 -9.76 16.82
CA ILE A 584 7.48 -9.72 15.54
C ILE A 584 7.41 -11.11 14.90
N ARG A 585 7.05 -11.16 13.62
CA ARG A 585 6.92 -12.40 12.85
C ARG A 585 7.63 -12.27 11.51
N ILE A 586 8.33 -13.33 11.12
CA ILE A 586 8.94 -13.47 9.80
C ILE A 586 8.30 -14.66 9.10
N TYR A 587 7.75 -14.39 7.92
CA TYR A 587 7.13 -15.38 7.06
C TYR A 587 7.92 -15.52 5.77
N GLN A 588 8.14 -16.74 5.31
CA GLN A 588 8.91 -17.01 4.08
C GLN A 588 8.11 -17.89 3.12
N ILE A 589 8.39 -17.72 1.83
CA ILE A 589 7.86 -18.56 0.75
C ILE A 589 9.04 -19.31 0.13
N GLU A 590 8.85 -20.60 -0.16
CA GLU A 590 9.88 -21.48 -0.72
C GLU A 590 10.38 -20.98 -2.10
N GLU A 591 9.47 -20.56 -2.97
CA GLU A 591 9.79 -20.11 -4.34
C GLU A 591 10.78 -18.93 -4.41
N GLN A 592 10.88 -18.12 -3.35
CA GLN A 592 11.77 -16.96 -3.32
C GLN A 592 13.22 -17.32 -2.97
N ASN A 593 13.54 -18.59 -2.70
CA ASN A 593 14.84 -19.00 -2.14
C ASN A 593 15.17 -18.19 -0.87
N SER A 594 14.14 -18.00 -0.05
CA SER A 594 14.19 -17.34 1.24
C SER A 594 15.07 -18.13 2.21
N GLN A 595 15.84 -17.43 3.05
CA GLN A 595 16.79 -18.08 3.96
C GLN A 595 16.71 -17.45 5.34
N MET A 596 16.86 -18.27 6.37
CA MET A 596 16.92 -17.87 7.78
C MET A 596 18.11 -18.57 8.42
N ILE A 597 18.92 -17.83 9.18
CA ILE A 597 20.03 -18.37 9.96
C ILE A 597 19.81 -17.95 11.40
N THR A 598 19.70 -18.94 12.30
CA THR A 598 19.68 -18.72 13.74
C THR A 598 20.98 -19.21 14.35
N ALA A 599 21.53 -18.46 15.30
CA ALA A 599 22.76 -18.82 15.99
C ALA A 599 22.46 -19.14 17.46
N TRP A 600 22.96 -20.28 17.93
CA TRP A 600 22.91 -20.64 19.34
C TRP A 600 24.05 -19.93 20.08
N PRO A 601 23.77 -19.15 21.14
CA PRO A 601 24.82 -18.51 21.92
C PRO A 601 25.50 -19.52 22.86
N GLU A 602 26.11 -20.58 22.33
CA GLU A 602 27.18 -21.25 23.08
C GLU A 602 28.40 -20.35 23.05
N LYS A 603 28.53 -19.53 24.11
CA LYS A 603 29.72 -18.74 24.38
C LYS A 603 30.89 -19.73 24.57
N GLN A 604 31.68 -19.99 23.53
CA GLN A 604 32.93 -20.71 23.74
C GLN A 604 33.88 -19.84 24.57
N LYS A 605 34.72 -20.47 25.40
CA LYS A 605 35.66 -19.82 26.33
C LYS A 605 36.57 -18.74 25.70
N ASN A 606 36.62 -18.64 24.37
CA ASN A 606 37.47 -17.73 23.62
C ASN A 606 36.70 -16.62 22.84
N GLY A 607 35.40 -16.45 23.06
CA GLY A 607 34.61 -15.39 22.41
C GLY A 607 34.05 -15.73 21.02
N THR A 608 34.33 -16.92 20.51
CA THR A 608 33.80 -17.44 19.24
C THR A 608 32.40 -18.04 19.43
N ARG A 609 31.45 -17.76 18.51
CA ARG A 609 30.09 -18.33 18.49
C ARG A 609 29.92 -19.30 17.32
N LYS A 610 29.14 -20.37 17.49
CA LYS A 610 28.79 -21.29 16.39
C LYS A 610 27.53 -20.79 15.68
N VAL A 611 27.54 -20.83 14.35
CA VAL A 611 26.39 -20.52 13.49
C VAL A 611 25.97 -21.79 12.78
N VAL A 612 24.67 -22.09 12.75
CA VAL A 612 24.12 -23.24 12.01
C VAL A 612 23.45 -22.71 10.75
N PHE A 613 23.94 -23.15 9.59
CA PHE A 613 23.38 -22.78 8.29
C PHE A 613 22.18 -23.65 7.92
N PRO A 614 21.35 -23.24 6.93
CA PRO A 614 20.15 -24.00 6.52
C PRO A 614 20.47 -25.42 6.02
N ASP A 615 21.69 -25.66 5.54
CA ASP A 615 22.18 -26.98 5.12
C ASP A 615 22.74 -27.83 6.28
N ASN A 616 22.52 -27.40 7.54
CA ASN A 616 23.10 -27.95 8.76
C ASN A 616 24.63 -27.88 8.84
N SER A 617 25.30 -27.13 7.97
CA SER A 617 26.73 -26.86 8.13
C SER A 617 26.96 -25.93 9.33
N ILE A 618 28.12 -26.09 9.98
CA ILE A 618 28.49 -25.31 11.17
C ILE A 618 29.57 -24.30 10.77
N GLY A 619 29.24 -23.02 10.88
CA GLY A 619 30.18 -21.91 10.80
C GLY A 619 30.64 -21.42 12.17
N THR A 620 31.67 -20.60 12.18
CA THR A 620 32.18 -19.91 13.36
C THR A 620 32.17 -18.40 13.15
N TYR A 621 31.61 -17.66 14.10
CA TYR A 621 31.72 -16.22 14.27
C TYR A 621 32.80 -15.89 15.31
#